data_AF-A0A959KVU9-F1
#
_entry.id   AF-A0A959KVU9-F1
#
_cell.length_a   1.000
_cell.length_b   1.000
_cell.length_c   1.000
_cell.angle_alpha   90.00
_cell.angle_beta   90.00
_cell.angle_gamma   90.00
#
_symmetry.space_group_name_H-M   'P 1'
#
loop_
_entity.id
_entity.type
_entity.pdbx_description
1 polymer ?
#
loop_
_entity_poly.entity_id
_entity_poly.type
_entity_poly.pdbx_seq_one_letter_code
_entity_poly.pdbx_strand_id
1 'polypeptide(L)'
;MPHPTFQPYRNDGLNHLYELLFCDNEKAFENDAPYPWPVVFADPPDAEALLRLANDRQQESRLRALAATKLHAIGAETPKPELLGVIVEVGMEGGLDVLAAFGDGTARYLNYSERAIVFDAPT
;
A
#
# COMPACT_ATOMS: atom_id res chain seq x y z
N MET A 1 4.43 -17.76 8.28
CA MET A 1 4.23 -18.62 7.09
C MET A 1 3.91 -17.69 5.93
N PRO A 2 4.50 -17.84 4.74
CA PRO A 2 4.03 -17.08 3.59
C PRO A 2 2.57 -17.45 3.35
N HIS A 3 1.68 -16.46 3.42
CA HIS A 3 0.28 -16.67 3.05
C HIS A 3 0.28 -16.93 1.53
N PRO A 4 -0.36 -18.00 1.03
CA PRO A 4 -0.53 -18.15 -0.41
C PRO A 4 -1.19 -16.87 -0.94
N THR A 5 -0.58 -16.25 -1.94
CA THR A 5 -1.05 -14.98 -2.50
C THR A 5 -2.48 -15.19 -2.98
N PHE A 6 -3.43 -14.58 -2.30
CA PHE A 6 -4.83 -14.67 -2.68
C PHE A 6 -5.02 -13.86 -3.97
N GLN A 7 -5.47 -14.53 -5.04
CA GLN A 7 -5.60 -13.94 -6.36
C GLN A 7 -7.08 -13.92 -6.77
N PRO A 8 -7.82 -12.84 -6.45
CA PRO A 8 -9.25 -12.76 -6.71
C PRO A 8 -9.61 -12.51 -8.19
N TYR A 9 -8.63 -12.20 -9.05
CA TYR A 9 -8.82 -11.90 -10.46
C TYR A 9 -8.07 -12.90 -11.36
N ARG A 10 -8.52 -13.09 -12.61
CA ARG A 10 -7.76 -13.90 -13.59
C ARG A 10 -6.62 -13.10 -14.22
N ASN A 11 -6.67 -11.77 -14.11
CA ASN A 11 -5.66 -10.86 -14.63
C ASN A 11 -4.55 -10.61 -13.58
N ASP A 12 -3.31 -11.00 -13.89
CA ASP A 12 -2.16 -10.83 -13.01
C ASP A 12 -1.88 -9.37 -12.64
N GLY A 13 -2.12 -8.43 -13.57
CA GLY A 13 -1.97 -7.00 -13.32
C GLY A 13 -2.98 -6.48 -12.29
N LEU A 14 -4.22 -6.98 -12.30
CA LEU A 14 -5.21 -6.64 -11.27
C LEU A 14 -4.87 -7.27 -9.92
N ASN A 15 -4.38 -8.51 -9.91
CA ASN A 15 -3.89 -9.13 -8.68
C ASN A 15 -2.70 -8.36 -8.10
N HIS A 16 -1.82 -7.82 -8.95
CA HIS A 16 -0.74 -6.95 -8.51
C HIS A 16 -1.27 -5.62 -7.95
N LEU A 17 -2.24 -4.97 -8.61
CA LEU A 17 -2.87 -3.75 -8.09
C LEU A 17 -3.58 -4.00 -6.75
N TYR A 18 -4.19 -5.17 -6.57
CA TYR A 18 -4.82 -5.60 -5.33
C TYR A 18 -3.80 -5.75 -4.19
N GLU A 19 -2.66 -6.40 -4.43
CA GLU A 19 -1.55 -6.51 -3.47
C GLU A 19 -1.07 -5.12 -3.00
N LEU A 20 -0.95 -4.16 -3.92
CA LEU A 20 -0.50 -2.79 -3.61
C LEU A 20 -1.45 -2.01 -2.69
N LEU A 21 -2.65 -2.50 -2.41
CA LEU A 21 -3.61 -1.79 -1.55
C LEU A 21 -3.24 -1.90 -0.07
N PHE A 22 -2.73 -3.05 0.36
CA PHE A 22 -2.59 -3.40 1.79
C PHE A 22 -1.29 -2.91 2.43
N CYS A 23 -0.29 -2.56 1.63
CA CYS A 23 0.97 -1.99 2.10
C CYS A 23 1.71 -2.88 3.11
N ASP A 24 1.60 -4.20 2.96
CA ASP A 24 2.20 -5.23 3.82
C ASP A 24 3.39 -5.95 3.16
N ASN A 25 3.60 -5.72 1.86
CA ASN A 25 4.69 -6.27 1.08
C ASN A 25 5.45 -5.16 0.34
N GLU A 26 6.60 -4.73 0.88
CA GLU A 26 7.43 -3.69 0.27
C GLU A 26 7.92 -4.04 -1.13
N LYS A 27 8.15 -5.34 -1.42
CA LYS A 27 8.62 -5.82 -2.73
C LYS A 27 7.62 -5.59 -3.85
N ALA A 28 6.34 -5.45 -3.53
CA ALA A 28 5.33 -5.12 -4.53
C ALA A 28 5.59 -3.73 -5.16
N PHE A 29 6.30 -2.84 -4.46
CA PHE A 29 6.50 -1.45 -4.87
C PHE A 29 7.88 -1.17 -5.48
N GLU A 30 8.81 -2.13 -5.54
CA GLU A 30 10.23 -1.88 -5.87
C GLU A 30 10.49 -1.46 -7.33
N ASN A 31 9.58 -1.74 -8.26
CA ASN A 31 9.81 -1.52 -9.70
C ASN A 31 9.89 -0.02 -10.07
N ASP A 32 11.11 0.47 -10.31
CA ASP A 32 11.45 1.84 -10.77
C ASP A 32 10.80 2.96 -9.93
N ALA A 33 10.59 2.71 -8.64
CA ALA A 33 9.90 3.65 -7.77
C ALA A 33 10.72 4.93 -7.54
N PRO A 34 10.13 6.12 -7.76
CA PRO A 34 10.84 7.38 -7.60
C PRO A 34 11.15 7.66 -6.14
N TYR A 35 12.11 8.54 -5.87
CA TYR A 35 12.27 9.10 -4.52
C TYR A 35 10.93 9.70 -4.04
N PRO A 36 10.49 9.45 -2.79
CA PRO A 36 11.24 8.83 -1.68
C PRO A 36 11.07 7.32 -1.47
N TRP A 37 10.42 6.58 -2.38
CA TRP A 37 10.16 5.14 -2.21
C TRP A 37 11.39 4.27 -1.90
N PRO A 38 12.58 4.50 -2.50
CA PRO A 38 13.78 3.71 -2.16
C PRO A 38 14.15 3.70 -0.66
N VAL A 39 13.71 4.69 0.12
CA VAL A 39 13.93 4.71 1.58
C VAL A 39 13.22 3.55 2.27
N VAL A 40 12.00 3.18 1.83
CA VAL A 40 11.28 2.05 2.41
C VAL A 40 11.84 0.70 1.96
N PHE A 41 12.65 0.64 0.89
CA PHE A 41 13.28 -0.60 0.42
C PHE A 41 14.72 -0.77 0.92
N ALA A 42 15.30 0.25 1.56
CA ALA A 42 16.69 0.24 1.99
C ALA A 42 16.99 -0.92 2.96
N ASP A 43 18.11 -1.59 2.71
CA ASP A 43 18.73 -2.60 3.56
C ASP A 43 20.24 -2.30 3.66
N PRO A 44 20.78 -1.92 4.83
CA PRO A 44 20.09 -1.78 6.12
C PRO A 44 19.10 -0.59 6.13
N PRO A 45 18.02 -0.68 6.93
CA PRO A 45 17.03 0.39 7.04
C PRO A 45 17.57 1.61 7.78
N ASP A 46 17.26 2.80 7.27
CA ASP A 46 17.51 4.09 7.94
C ASP A 46 16.27 4.48 8.77
N ALA A 47 16.33 4.20 10.08
CA ALA A 47 15.22 4.47 11.00
C ALA A 47 14.84 5.95 11.08
N GLU A 48 15.79 6.87 10.94
CA GLU A 48 15.50 8.30 11.00
C GLU A 48 14.76 8.76 9.74
N ALA A 49 15.22 8.32 8.56
CA ALA A 49 14.56 8.62 7.30
C ALA A 49 13.15 8.01 7.24
N LEU A 50 12.98 6.77 7.70
CA LEU A 50 11.67 6.10 7.79
C LEU A 50 10.72 6.85 8.74
N LEU A 51 11.20 7.29 9.91
CA LEU A 51 10.38 8.03 10.86
C LEU A 51 9.93 9.38 10.30
N ARG A 52 10.80 10.08 9.56
CA ARG A 52 10.44 11.31 8.86
C ARG A 52 9.34 11.05 7.82
N LEU A 53 9.49 10.02 6.98
CA LEU A 53 8.48 9.66 5.98
C LEU A 53 7.14 9.30 6.61
N ALA A 54 7.14 8.47 7.65
CA ALA A 54 5.90 8.02 8.28
C ALA A 54 5.08 9.20 8.90
N ASN A 55 5.77 10.23 9.40
CA ASN A 55 5.15 11.41 9.99
C ASN A 55 4.82 12.54 8.99
N ASP A 56 5.32 12.48 7.75
CA ASP A 56 5.08 13.53 6.75
C ASP A 56 3.70 13.39 6.11
N ARG A 57 2.76 14.26 6.51
CA ARG A 57 1.38 14.27 6.00
C ARG A 57 1.25 14.70 4.54
N GLN A 58 2.31 15.19 3.91
CA GLN A 58 2.31 15.52 2.48
C GLN A 58 2.69 14.30 1.61
N GLN A 59 3.17 13.22 2.22
CA GLN A 59 3.47 11.98 1.50
C GLN A 59 2.23 11.12 1.31
N GLU A 60 2.31 10.27 0.29
CA GLU A 60 1.31 9.25 0.02
C GLU A 60 1.08 8.33 1.24
N SER A 61 -0.19 8.07 1.53
CA SER A 61 -0.65 7.28 2.66
C SER A 61 -0.04 5.87 2.65
N ARG A 62 0.07 5.26 1.47
CA ARG A 62 0.67 3.93 1.29
C ARG A 62 2.15 3.91 1.64
N LEU A 63 2.91 4.92 1.20
CA LEU A 63 4.31 5.09 1.56
C LEU A 63 4.49 5.27 3.09
N ARG A 64 3.65 6.10 3.70
CA ARG A 64 3.65 6.32 5.16
C ARG A 64 3.36 5.03 5.92
N ALA A 65 2.41 4.22 5.44
CA ALA A 65 2.06 2.94 6.02
C ALA A 65 3.22 1.92 5.94
N LEU A 66 3.89 1.82 4.79
CA LEU A 66 5.08 0.97 4.63
C LEU A 66 6.22 1.40 5.54
N ALA A 67 6.49 2.71 5.63
CA ALA A 67 7.53 3.24 6.51
C ALA A 67 7.25 2.90 7.99
N ALA A 68 6.00 3.07 8.45
CA ALA A 68 5.59 2.71 9.80
C ALA A 68 5.71 1.19 10.06
N THR A 69 5.33 0.37 9.08
CA THR A 69 5.45 -1.10 9.15
C THR A 69 6.91 -1.52 9.28
N LYS A 70 7.82 -0.90 8.52
CA LYS A 70 9.26 -1.19 8.57
C LYS A 70 9.88 -0.76 9.91
N LEU A 71 9.51 0.41 10.44
CA LEU A 71 9.93 0.85 11.79
C LEU A 71 9.49 -0.13 12.87
N HIS A 72 8.24 -0.58 12.80
CA HIS A 72 7.70 -1.58 13.74
C HIS A 72 8.47 -2.90 13.64
N ALA A 73 8.77 -3.38 12.42
CA ALA A 73 9.49 -4.62 12.20
C ALA A 73 10.93 -4.63 12.77
N ILE A 74 11.60 -3.47 12.78
CA ILE A 74 12.96 -3.33 13.33
C ILE A 74 12.98 -2.91 14.82
N GLY A 75 11.82 -2.74 15.46
CA GLY A 75 11.72 -2.32 16.87
C GLY A 75 12.17 -0.88 17.13
N ALA A 76 12.11 -0.01 16.11
CA ALA A 76 12.42 1.41 16.23
C ALA A 76 11.21 2.21 16.75
N GLU A 77 11.41 3.50 17.02
CA GLU A 77 10.32 4.43 17.31
C GLU A 77 9.34 4.48 16.12
N THR A 78 8.04 4.42 16.41
CA THR A 78 6.97 4.48 15.42
C THR A 78 6.18 5.78 15.53
N PRO A 79 5.57 6.27 14.44
CA PRO A 79 4.63 7.39 14.53
C PRO A 79 3.45 7.05 15.46
N LYS A 80 2.72 8.08 15.89
CA LYS A 80 1.44 7.87 16.58
C LYS A 80 0.45 7.15 15.65
N PRO A 81 -0.38 6.22 16.17
CA PRO A 81 -1.40 5.56 15.37
C PRO A 81 -2.33 6.56 14.66
N GLU A 82 -2.50 6.40 13.36
CA GLU A 82 -3.33 7.21 12.48
C GLU A 82 -4.01 6.31 11.44
N LEU A 83 -5.27 6.63 11.08
CA LEU A 83 -5.96 5.95 9.99
C LEU A 83 -5.50 6.53 8.65
N LEU A 84 -4.74 5.76 7.87
CA LEU A 84 -4.19 6.19 6.57
C LEU A 84 -5.03 5.75 5.36
N GLY A 85 -5.97 4.82 5.55
CA GLY A 85 -6.86 4.37 4.50
C GLY A 85 -7.84 3.33 4.99
N VAL A 86 -8.85 3.07 4.17
CA VAL A 86 -9.85 2.03 4.37
C VAL A 86 -9.93 1.21 3.10
N ILE A 87 -9.88 -0.11 3.25
CA ILE A 87 -10.06 -1.08 2.17
C ILE A 87 -11.31 -1.88 2.49
N VAL A 88 -12.24 -1.93 1.54
CA VAL A 88 -13.49 -2.69 1.66
C VAL A 88 -13.51 -3.73 0.55
N GLU A 89 -13.66 -4.99 0.93
CA GLU A 89 -13.78 -6.12 0.01
C GLU A 89 -15.19 -6.69 0.08
N VAL A 90 -15.80 -6.89 -1.08
CA VAL A 90 -17.14 -7.48 -1.21
C VAL A 90 -17.04 -8.72 -2.09
N GLY A 91 -17.42 -9.85 -1.51
CA GLY A 91 -17.48 -11.14 -2.21
C GLY A 91 -18.56 -11.15 -3.28
N MET A 92 -18.18 -11.46 -4.52
CA MET A 92 -19.08 -11.61 -5.66
C MET A 92 -19.03 -13.05 -6.18
N GLU A 93 -19.97 -13.41 -7.05
CA GLU A 93 -19.88 -14.68 -7.76
C GLU A 93 -18.68 -14.65 -8.72
N GLY A 94 -17.60 -15.35 -8.35
CA GLY A 94 -16.40 -15.52 -9.17
C GLY A 94 -15.31 -14.46 -9.01
N GLY A 95 -15.37 -13.58 -8.00
CA GLY A 95 -14.30 -12.60 -7.73
C GLY A 95 -14.60 -11.62 -6.60
N LEU A 96 -13.84 -10.53 -6.52
CA LEU A 96 -14.02 -9.46 -5.54
C LEU A 96 -14.29 -8.10 -6.18
N ASP A 97 -15.21 -7.37 -5.58
CA ASP A 97 -15.25 -5.91 -5.66
C ASP A 97 -14.45 -5.33 -4.49
N VAL A 98 -13.48 -4.47 -4.81
CA VAL A 98 -12.60 -3.86 -3.81
C VAL A 98 -12.60 -2.35 -3.99
N LEU A 99 -12.88 -1.62 -2.91
CA LEU A 99 -12.70 -0.17 -2.84
C LEU A 99 -11.64 0.15 -1.80
N ALA A 100 -10.55 0.78 -2.23
CA ALA A 100 -9.56 1.37 -1.35
C ALA A 100 -9.65 2.90 -1.44
N ALA A 101 -9.78 3.55 -0.29
CA ALA A 101 -9.75 5.01 -0.15
C ALA A 101 -8.69 5.40 0.87
N PHE A 102 -7.76 6.26 0.48
CA PHE A 102 -6.62 6.67 1.29
C PHE A 102 -6.78 8.10 1.82
N GLY A 103 -6.13 8.40 2.94
CA GLY A 103 -6.20 9.70 3.62
C GLY A 103 -5.58 10.85 2.83
N ASP A 104 -4.77 10.55 1.82
CA ASP A 104 -4.21 11.50 0.85
C ASP A 104 -5.18 11.87 -0.28
N GLY A 105 -6.40 11.33 -0.27
CA GLY A 105 -7.42 11.59 -1.28
C GLY A 105 -7.31 10.71 -2.54
N THR A 106 -6.35 9.79 -2.60
CA THR A 106 -6.29 8.78 -3.66
C THR A 106 -7.28 7.64 -3.39
N ALA A 107 -7.77 7.02 -4.45
CA ALA A 107 -8.64 5.86 -4.36
C ALA A 107 -8.41 4.87 -5.50
N ARG A 108 -8.74 3.61 -5.26
CA ARG A 108 -8.72 2.53 -6.26
C ARG A 108 -10.00 1.73 -6.13
N TYR A 109 -10.65 1.45 -7.25
CA TYR A 109 -11.75 0.49 -7.32
C TYR A 109 -11.39 -0.62 -8.29
N LEU A 110 -11.41 -1.86 -7.82
CA LEU A 110 -11.18 -3.07 -8.60
C LEU A 110 -12.48 -3.87 -8.61
N ASN A 111 -12.99 -4.19 -9.79
CA ASN A 111 -14.27 -4.88 -9.95
C ASN A 111 -14.07 -6.35 -10.32
N TYR A 112 -14.96 -7.23 -9.84
CA TYR A 112 -14.93 -8.67 -10.06
C TYR A 112 -14.92 -9.06 -11.56
N SER A 113 -15.46 -8.20 -12.44
CA SER A 113 -15.43 -8.39 -13.90
C SER A 113 -14.16 -7.86 -14.58
N GLU A 114 -13.09 -7.60 -13.80
CA GLU A 114 -11.77 -7.17 -14.25
C GLU A 114 -11.71 -5.76 -14.84
N ARG A 115 -12.52 -4.86 -14.29
CA ARG A 115 -12.43 -3.41 -14.56
C ARG A 115 -11.78 -2.72 -13.37
N ALA A 116 -11.02 -1.66 -13.63
CA ALA A 116 -10.40 -0.85 -12.60
C ALA A 116 -10.65 0.64 -12.81
N ILE A 117 -10.79 1.36 -11.70
CA ILE A 117 -10.77 2.82 -11.65
C ILE A 117 -9.60 3.22 -10.75
N VAL A 118 -8.78 4.12 -11.29
CA VAL A 118 -7.69 4.77 -10.57
C VAL A 118 -8.08 6.23 -10.39
N PHE A 119 -8.16 6.67 -9.14
CA PHE A 119 -8.39 8.06 -8.78
C PHE A 119 -7.16 8.59 -8.05
N ASP A 120 -6.48 9.57 -8.65
CA ASP A 120 -5.35 10.24 -8.04
C ASP A 120 -5.79 11.62 -7.55
N ALA A 121 -5.24 12.03 -6.40
CA ALA A 121 -5.48 13.37 -5.88
C ALA A 121 -4.75 14.41 -6.74
N PRO A 122 -5.31 15.62 -6.93
CA PRO A 122 -4.58 16.71 -7.54
C PRO A 122 -3.30 17.01 -6.76
N THR A 123 -2.16 17.01 -7.44
CA THR A 123 -0.87 17.53 -6.92
C THR A 123 -0.86 19.04 -6.83
#